data_AF-A0A401IQQ0-F1
#
_entry.id   AF-A0A401IQQ0-F1
#
_cell.length_a   1.000
_cell.length_b   1.000
_cell.length_c   1.000
_cell.angle_alpha   90.00
_cell.angle_beta   90.00
_cell.angle_gamma   90.00
#
_symmetry.space_group_name_H-M   'P 1'
#
loop_
_entity.id
_entity.type
_entity.pdbx_description
1 polymer ?
#
loop_
_entity_poly.entity_id
_entity_poly.type
_entity_poly.pdbx_seq_one_letter_code
_entity_poly.pdbx_strand_id
1 'polypeptide(L)'
;MLFVKDMFVLLVAVEALLIMLLEMFGTQTKMARKAFDLSKGYLATKEAKSSMANQGLYNGFIGVGLLYARYGLSGGASYHVQILFVGFVVLAAAFGSLTANKKIIFTQGSPAIVALFMLIFVH
;
A
#
# COMPACT_ATOMS: atom_id res chain seq x y z
N MET A 1 -0.33 13.36 20.11
CA MET A 1 0.15 13.58 18.74
C MET A 1 0.89 12.37 18.19
N LEU A 2 1.91 11.83 18.89
CA LEU A 2 2.59 10.56 18.55
C LEU A 2 1.64 9.38 18.21
N PHE A 3 0.59 9.18 19.02
CA PHE A 3 -0.33 8.04 18.83
C PHE A 3 -1.16 8.12 17.53
N VAL A 4 -1.45 9.34 17.04
CA VAL A 4 -2.29 9.55 15.85
C VAL A 4 -1.48 9.29 14.58
N LYS A 5 -0.23 9.77 14.49
CA LYS A 5 0.63 9.49 13.31
C LYS A 5 0.92 8.00 13.17
N ASP A 6 1.16 7.32 14.30
CA ASP A 6 1.37 5.88 14.34
C ASP A 6 0.16 5.11 13.79
N MET A 7 -1.06 5.53 14.12
CA MET A 7 -2.29 4.91 13.62
C MET A 7 -2.37 4.98 12.09
N PHE A 8 -2.02 6.12 11.48
CA PHE A 8 -2.03 6.26 10.02
C PHE A 8 -0.92 5.45 9.34
N VAL A 9 0.27 5.37 9.94
CA VAL A 9 1.34 4.50 9.41
C VAL A 9 0.93 3.04 9.48
N LEU A 10 0.33 2.60 10.58
CA LEU A 10 -0.19 1.24 10.72
C LEU A 10 -1.35 0.97 9.75
N LEU A 11 -2.21 1.97 9.49
CA LEU A 11 -3.26 1.85 8.49
C LEU A 11 -2.67 1.57 7.11
N VAL A 12 -1.65 2.32 6.68
CA VAL A 12 -0.95 2.10 5.39
C VAL A 12 -0.30 0.72 5.35
N ALA A 13 0.33 0.29 6.44
CA ALA A 13 0.95 -1.03 6.53
C ALA A 13 -0.08 -2.15 6.36
N VAL A 14 -1.20 -2.07 7.08
CA VAL A 14 -2.30 -3.03 6.99
C VAL A 14 -2.93 -3.02 5.60
N GLU A 15 -3.15 -1.84 5.02
CA GLU A 15 -3.69 -1.73 3.66
C GLU A 15 -2.78 -2.42 2.64
N ALA A 16 -1.47 -2.18 2.69
CA ALA A 16 -0.50 -2.82 1.80
C ALA A 16 -0.53 -4.35 1.92
N LEU A 17 -0.67 -4.89 3.13
CA LEU A 17 -0.83 -6.33 3.36
C LEU A 17 -2.17 -6.87 2.85
N LEU A 18 -3.26 -6.12 3.00
CA LEU A 18 -4.56 -6.50 2.44
C LEU A 18 -4.53 -6.51 0.91
N ILE A 19 -3.88 -5.53 0.29
CA ILE A 19 -3.66 -5.47 -1.16
C ILE A 19 -2.83 -6.65 -1.61
N MET A 20 -1.72 -6.97 -0.93
CA MET A 20 -0.91 -8.16 -1.21
C MET A 20 -1.79 -9.42 -1.24
N LEU A 21 -2.61 -9.63 -0.21
CA LEU A 21 -3.48 -10.81 -0.14
C LEU A 21 -4.50 -10.85 -1.30
N LEU A 22 -5.07 -9.71 -1.65
CA LEU A 22 -6.02 -9.60 -2.77
C LEU A 22 -5.34 -9.85 -4.14
N GLU A 23 -4.14 -9.32 -4.35
CA GLU A 23 -3.39 -9.45 -5.60
C GLU A 23 -2.78 -10.84 -5.80
N MET A 24 -2.32 -11.49 -4.72
CA MET A 24 -1.72 -12.83 -4.78
C MET A 24 -2.77 -13.94 -4.79
N PHE A 25 -3.79 -13.84 -3.94
CA PHE A 25 -4.72 -14.95 -3.68
C PHE A 25 -6.18 -14.60 -4.01
N GLY A 26 -6.53 -13.32 -4.01
CA GLY A 26 -7.92 -12.85 -4.09
C GLY A 26 -8.40 -12.39 -5.47
N THR A 27 -7.60 -12.47 -6.53
CA THR A 27 -7.90 -11.84 -7.85
C THR A 27 -9.24 -12.27 -8.48
N GLN A 28 -9.74 -13.46 -8.14
CA GLN A 28 -11.03 -13.96 -8.65
C GLN A 28 -12.25 -13.52 -7.83
N THR A 29 -12.05 -12.86 -6.69
CA THR A 29 -13.13 -12.38 -5.82
C THR A 29 -13.88 -11.18 -6.42
N LYS A 30 -15.12 -10.95 -6.01
CA LYS A 30 -15.87 -9.73 -6.39
C LYS A 30 -15.17 -8.46 -5.91
N MET A 31 -14.53 -8.52 -4.75
CA MET A 31 -13.80 -7.42 -4.14
C MET A 31 -12.59 -7.01 -4.99
N ALA A 32 -11.72 -7.95 -5.34
CA ALA A 32 -10.54 -7.69 -6.16
C ALA A 32 -10.92 -7.10 -7.53
N ARG A 33 -11.94 -7.67 -8.19
CA ARG A 33 -12.43 -7.12 -9.47
C ARG A 33 -12.90 -5.67 -9.37
N LYS A 34 -13.59 -5.32 -8.28
CA LYS A 34 -14.05 -3.95 -8.05
C LYS A 34 -12.90 -2.99 -7.72
N ALA A 35 -11.90 -3.48 -6.97
CA ALA A 35 -10.74 -2.70 -6.58
C ALA A 35 -9.81 -2.41 -7.77
N PHE A 36 -9.52 -3.41 -8.61
CA PHE A 36 -8.59 -3.28 -9.73
C PHE A 36 -9.24 -2.78 -11.02
N ASP A 37 -10.57 -2.87 -11.14
CA ASP A 37 -11.32 -2.41 -12.33
C ASP A 37 -10.88 -3.12 -13.62
N LEU A 38 -10.53 -4.41 -13.49
CA LEU A 38 -10.07 -5.28 -14.56
C LEU A 38 -11.13 -6.34 -14.90
N SER A 39 -11.16 -6.77 -16.16
CA SER A 39 -12.13 -7.77 -16.62
C SER A 39 -11.86 -9.15 -16.01
N LYS A 40 -12.93 -9.92 -15.76
CA LYS A 40 -12.82 -11.30 -15.25
C LYS A 40 -11.99 -12.19 -16.18
N GLY A 41 -12.15 -12.02 -17.50
CA GLY A 41 -11.40 -12.79 -18.49
C GLY A 41 -9.89 -12.51 -18.43
N TYR A 42 -9.51 -11.23 -18.32
CA TYR A 42 -8.11 -10.84 -18.18
C TYR A 42 -7.50 -11.38 -16.88
N LEU A 43 -8.17 -11.18 -15.74
CA LEU A 43 -7.67 -11.69 -14.45
C LEU A 43 -7.59 -13.23 -14.38
N ALA A 44 -8.24 -13.95 -15.29
CA ALA A 44 -8.16 -15.40 -15.36
C ALA A 44 -6.90 -15.91 -16.09
N THR A 45 -6.25 -15.07 -16.90
CA THR A 45 -5.05 -15.45 -17.67
C THR A 45 -3.87 -15.76 -16.74
N LYS A 46 -2.95 -16.58 -17.22
CA LYS A 46 -1.77 -16.99 -16.45
C LYS A 46 -0.83 -15.80 -16.20
N GLU A 47 -0.69 -14.95 -17.21
CA GLU A 47 0.16 -13.77 -17.22
C GLU A 47 -0.35 -12.73 -16.23
N ALA A 48 -1.67 -12.45 -16.23
CA ALA A 48 -2.27 -11.52 -15.27
C ALA A 48 -2.12 -12.03 -13.84
N LYS A 49 -2.38 -13.32 -13.58
CA LYS A 49 -2.20 -13.92 -12.25
C LYS A 49 -0.77 -13.80 -11.75
N SER A 50 0.21 -14.13 -12.60
CA SER A 50 1.63 -14.03 -12.24
C SER A 50 2.05 -12.58 -11.98
N SER A 51 1.64 -11.65 -12.85
CA SER A 51 1.94 -10.22 -12.71
C SER A 51 1.31 -9.63 -11.45
N MET A 52 0.04 -9.92 -11.19
CA MET A 52 -0.66 -9.47 -9.98
C MET A 52 -0.02 -10.06 -8.72
N ALA A 53 0.31 -11.35 -8.70
CA ALA A 53 0.97 -11.95 -7.55
C ALA A 53 2.34 -11.30 -7.26
N ASN A 54 3.09 -10.94 -8.30
CA ASN A 54 4.35 -10.23 -8.13
C ASN A 54 4.15 -8.80 -7.60
N GLN A 55 3.16 -8.06 -8.13
CA GLN A 55 2.77 -6.75 -7.60
C GLN A 55 2.35 -6.83 -6.13
N GLY A 56 1.57 -7.85 -5.78
CA GLY A 56 1.16 -8.14 -4.41
C GLY A 56 2.33 -8.38 -3.50
N LEU A 57 3.32 -9.16 -3.92
CA LEU A 57 4.52 -9.42 -3.12
C LEU A 57 5.28 -8.13 -2.79
N TYR A 58 5.41 -7.19 -3.74
CA TYR A 58 6.01 -5.88 -3.46
C TYR A 58 5.19 -5.07 -2.44
N ASN A 59 3.86 -5.06 -2.56
CA ASN A 59 2.99 -4.47 -1.53
C ASN A 59 3.20 -5.13 -0.16
N GLY A 60 3.43 -6.45 -0.15
CA GLY A 60 3.81 -7.21 1.04
C GLY A 60 5.10 -6.70 1.69
N PHE A 61 6.15 -6.47 0.89
CA PHE A 61 7.40 -5.91 1.39
C PHE A 61 7.20 -4.52 2.01
N ILE A 62 6.33 -3.69 1.43
CA ILE A 62 5.99 -2.39 1.99
C ILE A 62 5.32 -2.54 3.35
N GLY A 63 4.27 -3.37 3.45
CA GLY A 63 3.54 -3.58 4.69
C GLY A 63 4.41 -4.14 5.81
N VAL A 64 5.19 -5.19 5.53
CA VAL A 64 6.15 -5.77 6.49
C VAL A 64 7.23 -4.76 6.85
N GLY A 65 7.76 -4.01 5.89
CA GLY A 65 8.78 -2.99 6.11
C GLY A 65 8.30 -1.87 7.03
N LEU A 66 7.06 -1.42 6.89
CA LEU A 66 6.45 -0.42 7.79
C LEU A 66 6.24 -0.98 9.21
N LEU A 67 5.78 -2.23 9.35
CA LEU A 67 5.67 -2.87 10.65
C LEU A 67 7.05 -3.03 11.32
N TYR A 68 8.05 -3.45 10.57
CA TYR A 68 9.43 -3.54 11.06
C TYR A 68 9.98 -2.17 11.44
N ALA A 69 9.74 -1.13 10.64
CA ALA A 69 10.13 0.23 10.99
C ALA A 69 9.51 0.67 12.31
N ARG A 70 8.24 0.34 12.56
CA ARG A 70 7.52 0.78 13.75
C ARG A 70 7.90 0.01 15.02
N TYR A 71 8.12 -1.30 14.92
CA TYR A 71 8.29 -2.18 16.07
C TYR A 71 9.72 -2.73 16.23
N GLY A 72 10.49 -2.79 15.15
CA GLY A 72 11.86 -3.30 15.15
C GLY A 72 12.95 -2.23 15.19
N LEU A 73 12.61 -0.96 14.92
CA LEU A 73 13.54 0.18 14.96
C LEU A 73 13.13 1.19 16.03
N SER A 74 14.06 2.06 16.42
CA SER A 74 13.83 3.13 17.40
C SER A 74 14.45 4.46 16.95
N GLY A 75 14.03 5.55 17.59
CA GLY A 75 14.54 6.90 17.35
C GLY A 75 14.43 7.36 15.89
N GLY A 76 15.45 8.07 15.41
CA GLY A 76 15.48 8.60 14.04
C GLY A 76 15.42 7.52 12.96
N ALA A 77 15.99 6.33 13.20
CA ALA A 77 15.96 5.24 12.22
C ALA A 77 14.52 4.78 11.92
N SER A 78 13.69 4.60 12.96
CA SER A 78 12.27 4.27 12.79
C SER A 78 11.55 5.34 11.96
N TYR A 79 11.78 6.62 12.30
CA TYR A 79 11.16 7.76 11.61
C TYR A 79 11.52 7.83 10.13
N HIS A 80 12.81 7.73 9.78
CA HIS A 80 13.26 7.85 8.40
C HIS A 80 12.78 6.70 7.52
N VAL A 81 12.75 5.46 8.06
CA VAL A 81 12.23 4.31 7.31
C VAL A 81 10.71 4.42 7.10
N GLN A 82 9.95 4.89 8.10
CA GLN A 82 8.52 5.14 7.93
C GLN A 82 8.25 6.18 6.83
N ILE A 83 8.97 7.31 6.83
CA ILE A 83 8.84 8.32 5.77
C ILE A 83 9.17 7.74 4.39
N LEU A 84 10.25 6.96 4.30
CA LEU A 84 10.67 6.36 3.03
C LEU A 84 9.59 5.44 2.45
N PHE A 85 9.09 4.51 3.27
CA PHE A 85 8.11 3.52 2.83
C PHE A 85 6.73 4.14 2.55
N VAL A 86 6.26 5.04 3.41
CA VAL A 86 5.01 5.79 3.12
C VAL A 86 5.18 6.63 1.86
N GLY A 87 6.35 7.25 1.66
CA GLY A 87 6.69 7.98 0.45
C GLY A 87 6.61 7.12 -0.81
N PHE A 88 7.10 5.88 -0.77
CA PHE A 88 6.95 4.92 -1.88
C PHE A 88 5.47 4.65 -2.20
N VAL A 89 4.61 4.51 -1.19
CA VAL A 89 3.16 4.32 -1.40
C VAL A 89 2.54 5.55 -2.06
N VAL A 90 2.90 6.77 -1.63
CA VAL A 90 2.41 8.01 -2.26
C VAL A 90 2.80 8.08 -3.73
N LEU A 91 4.07 7.78 -4.06
CA LEU A 91 4.56 7.78 -5.44
C LEU A 91 3.89 6.71 -6.29
N ALA A 92 3.75 5.49 -5.76
CA ALA A 92 3.06 4.40 -6.43
C ALA A 92 1.58 4.73 -6.68
N ALA A 93 0.90 5.33 -5.70
CA ALA A 93 -0.49 5.74 -5.85
C ALA A 93 -0.67 6.85 -6.88
N ALA A 94 0.23 7.84 -6.89
CA ALA A 94 0.24 8.89 -7.90
C ALA A 94 0.42 8.30 -9.31
N PHE A 95 1.46 7.50 -9.51
CA PHE A 95 1.74 6.86 -10.80
C PHE A 95 0.61 5.92 -11.24
N GLY A 96 0.13 5.06 -10.35
CA GLY A 96 -0.98 4.13 -10.60
C GLY A 96 -2.29 4.84 -10.93
N SER A 97 -2.56 5.99 -10.29
CA SER A 97 -3.76 6.78 -10.58
C SER A 97 -3.76 7.41 -11.98
N LEU A 98 -2.57 7.74 -12.49
CA LEU A 98 -2.40 8.32 -13.83
C LEU A 98 -2.37 7.26 -14.93
N THR A 99 -1.91 6.05 -14.62
CA THR A 99 -1.61 5.03 -15.63
C THR A 99 -2.60 3.85 -15.65
N ALA A 100 -3.14 3.45 -14.51
CA ALA A 100 -3.96 2.25 -14.38
C ALA A 100 -5.39 2.59 -13.99
N ASN A 101 -5.59 3.22 -12.83
CA ASN A 101 -6.93 3.46 -12.30
C ASN A 101 -6.95 4.66 -11.35
N LYS A 102 -7.73 5.69 -11.70
CA LYS A 102 -7.88 6.91 -10.90
C LYS A 102 -8.34 6.63 -9.46
N LYS A 103 -9.03 5.52 -9.18
CA LYS A 103 -9.47 5.14 -7.82
C LYS A 103 -8.29 4.88 -6.88
N ILE A 104 -7.11 4.53 -7.40
CA ILE A 104 -5.91 4.21 -6.61
C ILE A 104 -5.51 5.39 -5.72
N ILE A 105 -5.65 6.63 -6.20
CA ILE A 105 -5.33 7.82 -5.37
C ILE A 105 -6.23 7.91 -4.14
N PHE A 106 -7.46 7.42 -4.22
CA PHE A 106 -8.41 7.45 -3.10
C PHE A 106 -8.25 6.24 -2.20
N THR A 107 -8.00 5.05 -2.76
CA THR A 107 -7.85 3.84 -1.95
C THR A 107 -6.50 3.78 -1.26
N GLN A 108 -5.40 3.91 -2.01
CA GLN A 108 -4.01 3.81 -1.51
C GLN A 108 -3.39 5.17 -1.21
N GLY A 109 -3.64 6.15 -2.09
CA GLY A 109 -3.01 7.46 -1.98
C GLY A 109 -3.47 8.24 -0.75
N SER A 110 -4.77 8.25 -0.48
CA SER A 110 -5.33 9.07 0.60
C SER A 110 -4.80 8.69 2.01
N PRO A 111 -4.78 7.42 2.45
CA PRO A 111 -4.18 7.07 3.74
C PRO A 111 -2.68 7.35 3.77
N ALA A 112 -1.95 7.09 2.68
CA ALA A 112 -0.51 7.33 2.61
C ALA A 112 -0.14 8.83 2.66
N ILE A 113 -0.89 9.69 1.96
CA ILE A 113 -0.68 11.14 1.98
C ILE A 113 -0.96 11.69 3.37
N VAL A 114 -2.02 11.24 4.04
CA VAL A 114 -2.32 11.65 5.41
C VAL A 114 -1.22 11.16 6.36
N ALA A 115 -0.79 9.90 6.25
CA ALA A 115 0.32 9.37 7.05
C ALA A 115 1.61 10.19 6.86
N LEU A 116 1.96 10.53 5.62
CA LEU A 116 3.16 11.31 5.30
C LEU A 116 3.06 12.73 5.87
N PHE A 117 1.90 13.38 5.73
CA PHE A 117 1.65 14.68 6.32
C PHE A 117 1.82 14.64 7.84
N MET A 118 1.27 13.63 8.51
CA MET A 118 1.41 13.45 9.95
C MET A 118 2.87 13.20 10.37
N LEU A 119 3.64 12.44 9.58
CA LEU A 119 5.06 12.22 9.87
C LEU A 119 5.90 13.51 9.75
N ILE A 120 5.59 14.37 8.78
CA ILE A 120 6.39 15.58 8.53
C ILE A 120 6.01 16.74 9.46
N PHE A 121 4.71 16.96 9.67
CA PHE A 121 4.22 18.20 10.29
C PHE A 121 3.68 18.02 11.72
N VAL A 122 3.51 16.77 12.18
CA VAL A 122 2.98 16.47 13.52
C VAL A 122 4.06 15.78 14.34
N HIS A 123 4.77 16.57 15.13
CA HIS A 123 5.80 16.08 16.05
C HIS A 123 5.18 15.35 17.26
#